data_AF-A0A4P9YTC8-F1
#
_entry.id   AF-A0A4P9YTC8-F1
#
_cell.length_a   1.000
_cell.length_b   1.000
_cell.length_c   1.000
_cell.angle_alpha   90.00
_cell.angle_beta   90.00
_cell.angle_gamma   90.00
#
_symmetry.space_group_name_H-M   'P 1'
#
loop_
_entity.id
_entity.type
_entity.pdbx_description
1 polymer ?
#
loop_
_entity_poly.entity_id
_entity_poly.type
_entity_poly.pdbx_seq_one_letter_code
_entity_poly.pdbx_strand_id
1 'polypeptide(L)'
;MNDPHMLFEVVDEETLDNKRRRTARDHSSASMELVSDLNLSNDKYYEVSREARLQRVRQTFGQLIVQHTLPAIKLQLPYYKIRMSKKELRSFHRPPLSVAAGTTGTFQRLKKLSKKEKKVKKRNLSEFVRSAKQLSLRDTGDFVLLEYSEEHPPIVSNIGMGSMVVNYYRKEDPQDMFVPKSETGVPFVLETTDASPFMNFGNVEPGQTITALYNNLVRAPIFSQRVPSTDFLVIRHKFEQETKWYLKEIPSLFVVGQTYPVQEVP
;
A
#
# COMPACT_ATOMS: atom_id res chain seq x y z
N MET A 1 -0.08 53.94 -12.49
CA MET A 1 -0.89 53.72 -13.71
C MET A 1 -2.23 54.42 -13.53
N ASN A 2 -2.31 55.71 -13.86
CA ASN A 2 -3.58 56.43 -14.04
C ASN A 2 -3.28 57.59 -14.99
N ASP A 3 -3.62 57.41 -16.27
CA ASP A 3 -3.45 58.42 -17.30
C ASP A 3 -4.70 59.32 -17.32
N PRO A 4 -4.57 60.64 -17.07
CA PRO A 4 -5.69 61.58 -17.05
C PRO A 4 -6.28 61.90 -18.44
N HIS A 5 -5.75 61.35 -19.54
CA HIS A 5 -6.28 61.54 -20.90
C HIS A 5 -7.04 60.34 -21.49
N MET A 6 -7.52 59.41 -20.66
CA MET A 6 -8.44 58.36 -21.15
C MET A 6 -9.77 58.97 -21.59
N LEU A 7 -10.04 58.90 -22.89
CA LEU A 7 -11.36 59.16 -23.47
C LEU A 7 -12.21 57.89 -23.36
N PHE A 8 -13.24 57.92 -22.53
CA PHE A 8 -14.25 56.87 -22.47
C PHE A 8 -15.34 57.16 -23.49
N GLU A 9 -15.56 56.24 -24.42
CA GLU A 9 -16.73 56.25 -25.28
C GLU A 9 -17.92 55.76 -24.44
N VAL A 10 -18.86 56.67 -24.16
CA VAL A 10 -20.09 56.34 -23.44
C VAL A 10 -21.02 55.64 -24.42
N VAL A 11 -21.13 54.33 -24.28
CA VAL A 11 -22.02 53.51 -25.10
C VAL A 11 -23.41 53.56 -24.49
N ASP A 12 -24.34 54.29 -25.12
CA ASP A 12 -25.76 54.28 -24.72
C ASP A 12 -26.35 52.88 -24.94
N GLU A 13 -27.16 52.39 -23.99
CA GLU A 13 -27.78 51.06 -24.02
C GLU A 13 -28.59 50.78 -25.29
N GLU A 14 -29.16 51.81 -25.92
CA GLU A 14 -29.89 51.68 -27.20
C GLU A 14 -28.98 51.27 -28.38
N THR A 15 -27.68 51.62 -28.33
CA THR A 15 -26.72 51.25 -29.39
C THR A 15 -26.30 49.78 -29.29
N LEU A 16 -26.28 49.21 -28.09
CA LEU A 16 -25.99 47.79 -27.85
C LEU A 16 -27.13 46.90 -28.35
N ASP A 17 -28.37 47.32 -28.16
CA ASP A 17 -29.55 46.57 -28.62
C ASP A 17 -29.69 46.59 -30.15
N ASN A 18 -29.34 47.70 -30.80
CA ASN A 18 -29.29 47.75 -32.27
C ASN A 18 -28.14 46.90 -32.85
N LYS A 19 -27.00 46.77 -32.16
CA LYS A 19 -25.89 45.89 -32.57
C LYS A 19 -26.22 44.40 -32.37
N ARG A 20 -26.96 44.07 -31.30
CA ARG A 20 -27.49 42.71 -31.05
C ARG A 20 -28.59 42.32 -32.03
N ARG A 21 -29.46 43.24 -32.43
CA ARG A 21 -30.50 42.99 -33.45
C ARG A 21 -29.95 42.83 -34.86
N ARG A 22 -28.83 43.48 -35.20
CA ARG A 22 -28.15 43.33 -36.50
C ARG A 22 -27.37 42.01 -36.61
N THR A 23 -26.75 41.54 -35.53
CA THR A 23 -26.00 40.27 -35.52
C THR A 23 -26.89 39.02 -35.55
N ALA A 24 -28.16 39.14 -35.16
CA ALA A 24 -29.11 38.02 -35.14
C ALA A 24 -29.81 37.72 -36.49
N ARG A 25 -29.65 38.57 -37.52
CA ARG A 25 -30.40 38.42 -38.79
C ARG A 25 -29.59 38.04 -40.03
N ASP A 26 -28.25 37.98 -39.96
CA ASP A 26 -27.41 37.77 -41.16
C ASP A 26 -26.48 36.55 -41.12
N HIS A 27 -26.65 35.60 -40.19
CA HIS A 27 -25.98 34.30 -40.30
C HIS A 27 -26.79 33.32 -41.13
N SER A 28 -26.85 33.64 -42.42
CA SER A 28 -27.16 32.70 -43.50
C SER A 28 -26.19 31.52 -43.46
N SER A 29 -26.68 30.34 -43.84
CA SER A 29 -25.96 29.05 -43.89
C SER A 29 -24.60 29.10 -44.60
N ALA A 30 -24.34 30.10 -45.45
CA ALA A 30 -23.08 30.30 -46.15
C ALA A 30 -21.90 30.68 -45.24
N SER A 31 -22.14 31.35 -44.09
CA SER A 31 -21.04 31.72 -43.17
C SER A 31 -20.52 30.53 -42.36
N MET A 32 -21.28 29.44 -42.25
CA MET A 32 -20.88 28.25 -41.49
C MET A 32 -19.94 27.35 -42.30
N GLU A 33 -20.10 27.30 -43.62
CA GLU A 33 -19.21 26.58 -44.54
C GLU A 33 -17.83 27.28 -44.65
N LEU A 34 -17.79 28.61 -44.75
CA LEU A 34 -16.53 29.37 -44.82
C LEU A 34 -15.69 29.28 -43.53
N VAL A 35 -16.33 29.16 -42.37
CA VAL A 35 -15.64 28.93 -41.08
C VAL A 35 -15.07 27.50 -41.01
N SER A 36 -15.70 26.55 -41.70
CA SER A 36 -15.18 25.18 -41.80
C SER A 36 -14.00 25.06 -42.76
N ASP A 37 -13.99 25.82 -43.87
CA ASP A 37 -12.92 25.85 -44.86
C ASP A 37 -11.65 26.58 -44.36
N LEU A 38 -11.80 27.50 -43.39
CA LEU A 38 -10.70 28.24 -42.77
C LEU A 38 -10.24 27.64 -41.42
N ASN A 39 -10.79 26.50 -41.01
CA ASN A 39 -10.38 25.77 -39.79
C ASN A 39 -9.06 25.00 -40.01
N LEU A 40 -7.99 25.70 -40.38
CA LEU A 40 -6.65 25.14 -40.55
C LEU A 40 -6.04 24.64 -39.23
N SER A 41 -6.49 25.17 -38.10
CA SER A 41 -5.95 24.85 -36.78
C SER A 41 -6.49 23.53 -36.20
N ASN A 42 -7.57 22.97 -36.78
CA ASN A 42 -8.18 21.73 -36.28
C ASN A 42 -8.51 21.78 -34.78
N ASP A 43 -8.79 22.96 -34.23
CA ASP A 43 -8.92 23.19 -32.77
C ASP A 43 -9.99 22.30 -32.12
N LYS A 44 -11.02 21.92 -32.89
CA LYS A 44 -12.05 20.95 -32.49
C LYS A 44 -11.50 19.57 -32.11
N TYR A 45 -10.37 19.16 -32.68
CA TYR A 45 -9.67 17.92 -32.34
C TYR A 45 -8.64 18.09 -31.22
N TYR A 46 -8.25 19.33 -30.90
CA TYR A 46 -7.35 19.68 -29.80
C TYR A 46 -8.07 20.14 -28.53
N GLU A 47 -9.39 20.34 -28.59
CA GLU A 47 -10.25 20.34 -27.41
C GLU A 47 -10.20 18.94 -26.78
N VAL A 48 -9.18 18.71 -25.96
CA VAL A 48 -9.15 17.60 -25.00
C VAL A 48 -10.47 17.68 -24.26
N SER A 49 -11.33 16.67 -24.47
CA SER A 49 -12.67 16.65 -23.89
C SER A 49 -12.57 17.03 -22.43
N ARG A 50 -13.40 17.97 -21.98
CA ARG A 50 -13.41 18.38 -20.55
C ARG A 50 -13.55 17.17 -19.62
N GLU A 51 -14.15 16.08 -20.12
CA GLU A 51 -14.21 14.75 -19.50
C GLU A 51 -12.83 14.12 -19.26
N ALA A 52 -11.90 14.16 -20.23
CA ALA A 52 -10.53 13.69 -20.05
C ALA A 52 -9.73 14.58 -19.07
N ARG A 53 -10.01 15.89 -19.02
CA ARG A 53 -9.41 16.79 -18.02
C ARG A 53 -9.96 16.60 -16.60
N LEU A 54 -11.13 15.97 -16.46
CA LEU A 54 -11.76 15.64 -15.18
C LEU A 54 -11.32 14.29 -14.60
N GLN A 55 -10.67 13.42 -15.39
CA GLN A 55 -10.05 12.18 -14.91
C GLN A 55 -8.76 12.49 -14.16
N ARG A 56 -8.89 13.15 -13.01
CA ARG A 56 -7.78 13.27 -12.05
C ARG A 56 -7.48 11.87 -11.52
N VAL A 57 -6.30 11.36 -11.86
CA VAL A 57 -5.78 10.10 -11.33
C VAL A 57 -5.76 10.19 -9.80
N ARG A 58 -6.60 9.40 -9.15
CA ARG A 58 -6.68 9.39 -7.69
C ARG A 58 -5.48 8.62 -7.14
N GLN A 59 -4.78 9.27 -6.23
CA GLN A 59 -3.75 8.65 -5.42
C GLN A 59 -4.43 7.85 -4.31
N THR A 60 -4.17 6.55 -4.23
CA THR A 60 -4.75 5.64 -3.22
C THR A 60 -3.97 5.63 -1.90
N PHE A 61 -2.93 6.45 -1.81
CA PHE A 61 -2.08 6.64 -0.64
C PHE A 61 -2.90 7.22 0.52
N GLY A 62 -2.99 6.50 1.64
CA GLY A 62 -3.58 6.99 2.90
C GLY A 62 -4.88 6.30 3.36
N GLN A 63 -5.50 5.46 2.53
CA GLN A 63 -6.69 4.69 2.96
C GLN A 63 -6.35 3.53 3.90
N LEU A 64 -5.14 2.97 3.77
CA LEU A 64 -4.66 1.85 4.57
C LEU A 64 -3.81 2.38 5.73
N ILE A 65 -4.35 2.28 6.94
CA ILE A 65 -3.67 2.71 8.17
C ILE A 65 -2.92 1.52 8.79
N VAL A 66 -1.59 1.60 8.78
CA VAL A 66 -0.74 0.59 9.41
C VAL A 66 -0.71 0.82 10.93
N GLN A 67 -1.08 -0.19 11.70
CA GLN A 67 -1.01 -0.16 13.16
C GLN A 67 0.21 -0.94 13.67
N HIS A 68 1.03 -0.30 14.50
CA HIS A 68 2.16 -0.94 15.18
C HIS A 68 1.77 -1.38 16.60
N THR A 69 2.51 -2.33 17.15
CA THR A 69 2.31 -2.78 18.53
C THR A 69 2.91 -1.81 19.54
N LEU A 70 2.46 -1.83 20.80
CA LEU A 70 2.96 -0.91 21.82
C LEU A 70 4.48 -1.04 22.07
N PRO A 71 5.09 -2.24 22.08
CA PRO A 71 6.55 -2.37 22.19
C PRO A 71 7.31 -1.69 21.06
N ALA A 72 6.76 -1.70 19.84
CA ALA A 72 7.35 -1.02 18.68
C ALA A 72 7.22 0.50 18.78
N ILE A 73 6.03 0.99 19.15
CA ILE A 73 5.77 2.43 19.36
C ILE A 73 6.69 3.00 20.45
N LYS A 74 6.93 2.22 21.52
CA LYS A 74 7.81 2.61 22.63
C LYS A 74 9.29 2.35 22.37
N LEU A 75 9.67 1.84 21.20
CA LEU A 75 11.05 1.47 20.87
C LEU A 75 11.69 0.61 21.97
N GLN A 76 10.97 -0.43 22.41
CA GLN A 76 11.36 -1.20 23.59
C GLN A 76 12.68 -1.96 23.37
N LEU A 77 13.63 -1.79 24.30
CA LEU A 77 14.83 -2.63 24.39
C LEU A 77 14.48 -4.07 24.82
N PRO A 78 15.15 -5.10 24.29
CA PRO A 78 16.32 -5.08 23.40
C PRO A 78 15.99 -5.08 21.90
N TYR A 79 14.72 -4.93 21.50
CA TYR A 79 14.28 -5.03 20.11
C TYR A 79 14.73 -3.84 19.25
N TYR A 80 14.73 -2.64 19.83
CA TYR A 80 15.15 -1.41 19.18
C TYR A 80 16.45 -0.91 19.82
N LYS A 81 17.59 -1.32 19.28
CA LYS A 81 18.91 -0.94 19.79
C LYS A 81 19.31 0.44 19.25
N ILE A 82 19.83 1.29 20.13
CA ILE A 82 20.35 2.63 19.76
C ILE A 82 21.68 2.50 18.99
N ARG A 83 22.51 1.53 19.38
CA ARG A 83 23.79 1.23 18.73
C ARG A 83 23.90 -0.27 18.49
N MET A 84 24.30 -0.64 17.29
CA MET A 84 24.59 -2.02 16.92
C MET A 84 26.10 -2.21 16.80
N SER A 85 26.59 -3.37 17.25
CA SER A 85 27.98 -3.76 17.06
C SER A 85 28.25 -4.13 15.59
N LYS A 86 29.51 -4.07 15.16
CA LYS A 86 29.91 -4.51 13.80
C LYS A 86 29.48 -5.95 13.48
N LYS A 87 29.47 -6.83 14.49
CA LYS A 87 29.03 -8.22 14.34
C LYS A 87 27.54 -8.30 14.05
N GLU A 88 26.73 -7.54 14.79
CA GLU A 88 25.27 -7.50 14.60
C GLU A 88 24.87 -6.88 13.27
N LEU A 89 25.59 -5.85 12.80
CA LEU A 89 25.36 -5.25 11.49
C LEU A 89 25.60 -6.24 10.34
N ARG A 90 26.65 -7.06 10.43
CA ARG A 90 26.91 -8.12 9.42
C ARG A 90 25.83 -9.20 9.40
N SER A 91 25.23 -9.47 10.56
CA SER A 91 24.15 -10.46 10.72
C SER A 91 22.78 -9.80 10.89
N PHE A 92 22.57 -8.62 10.29
CA PHE A 92 21.32 -7.88 10.41
C PHE A 92 20.16 -8.71 9.89
N HIS A 93 19.12 -8.90 10.73
CA HIS A 93 18.01 -9.84 10.50
C HIS A 93 18.39 -11.33 10.25
N ARG A 94 19.64 -11.72 10.49
CA ARG A 94 20.13 -13.11 10.38
C ARG A 94 20.82 -13.56 11.66
N PRO A 95 20.12 -13.57 12.81
CA PRO A 95 20.75 -13.91 14.09
C PRO A 95 21.23 -15.36 14.10
N PRO A 96 22.51 -15.63 14.44
CA PRO A 96 23.00 -17.00 14.50
C PRO A 96 22.38 -17.76 15.66
N LEU A 97 21.97 -19.01 15.41
CA LEU A 97 21.48 -19.89 16.45
C LEU A 97 22.67 -20.41 17.29
N SER A 98 22.76 -19.98 18.56
CA SER A 98 23.79 -20.46 19.49
C SER A 98 23.19 -21.44 20.50
N VAL A 99 23.45 -22.74 20.32
CA VAL A 99 23.01 -23.82 21.21
C VAL A 99 24.25 -24.62 21.62
N ALA A 100 24.37 -24.95 22.91
CA ALA A 100 25.46 -25.79 23.39
C ALA A 100 25.29 -27.22 22.84
N ALA A 101 26.35 -27.75 22.24
CA ALA A 101 26.37 -29.11 21.73
C ALA A 101 26.06 -30.11 22.87
N GLY A 102 25.29 -31.16 22.56
CA GLY A 102 24.88 -32.16 23.53
C GLY A 102 23.67 -31.77 24.41
N THR A 103 23.08 -30.59 24.22
CA THR A 103 21.86 -30.21 24.96
C THR A 103 20.63 -30.89 24.35
N THR A 104 19.95 -31.72 25.13
CA THR A 104 18.63 -32.27 24.76
C THR A 104 17.52 -31.29 25.15
N GLY A 105 16.60 -31.00 24.22
CA GLY A 105 15.44 -30.15 24.46
C GLY A 105 14.15 -30.89 24.11
N THR A 106 13.14 -30.80 24.98
CA THR A 106 11.80 -31.35 24.72
C THR A 106 10.87 -30.25 24.21
N PHE A 107 10.06 -30.57 23.20
CA PHE A 107 9.04 -29.67 22.70
C PHE A 107 7.86 -29.55 23.67
N GLN A 108 7.50 -28.32 24.00
CA GLN A 108 6.36 -28.00 24.85
C GLN A 108 5.10 -27.78 24.02
N ARG A 109 3.94 -28.03 24.64
CA ARG A 109 2.63 -27.73 24.05
C ARG A 109 2.44 -26.22 23.89
N LEU A 110 1.82 -25.85 22.77
CA LEU A 110 1.46 -24.45 22.48
C LEU A 110 0.35 -23.97 23.40
N LYS A 111 0.39 -22.70 23.77
CA LYS A 111 -0.67 -22.05 24.53
C LYS A 111 -1.91 -21.88 23.64
N LYS A 112 -3.05 -22.44 24.05
CA LYS A 112 -4.33 -22.23 23.35
C LYS A 112 -4.78 -20.78 23.51
N LEU A 113 -5.15 -20.13 22.41
CA LEU A 113 -5.78 -18.82 22.43
C LEU A 113 -7.28 -18.94 22.73
N SER A 114 -7.76 -18.13 23.68
CA SER A 114 -9.19 -18.03 23.98
C SER A 114 -9.97 -17.39 22.82
N LYS A 115 -11.28 -17.67 22.74
CA LYS A 115 -12.17 -17.07 21.72
C LYS A 115 -12.15 -15.53 21.78
N LYS A 116 -12.04 -14.95 22.98
CA LYS A 116 -11.95 -13.51 23.20
C LYS A 116 -10.65 -12.95 22.61
N GLU A 117 -9.51 -13.57 22.88
CA GLU A 117 -8.23 -13.16 22.31
C GLU A 117 -8.22 -13.24 20.78
N LYS A 118 -8.82 -14.29 20.19
CA LYS A 118 -8.96 -14.42 18.73
C LYS A 118 -9.80 -13.30 18.10
N LYS A 119 -10.92 -12.93 18.71
CA LYS A 119 -11.81 -11.88 18.20
C LYS A 119 -11.19 -10.49 18.29
N VAL A 120 -10.41 -10.23 19.35
CA VAL A 120 -9.79 -8.92 19.59
C VAL A 120 -8.54 -8.69 18.73
N LYS A 121 -7.74 -9.74 18.45
CA LYS A 121 -6.61 -9.67 17.50
C LYS A 121 -7.00 -9.10 16.11
N LYS A 122 -8.28 -9.22 15.71
CA LYS A 122 -8.79 -8.75 14.40
C LYS A 122 -9.23 -7.28 14.35
N ARG A 123 -9.38 -6.59 15.50
CA ARG A 123 -10.01 -5.25 15.53
C ARG A 123 -9.02 -4.09 15.68
N ASN A 124 -8.10 -4.16 16.64
CA ASN A 124 -7.08 -3.12 16.88
C ASN A 124 -5.80 -3.77 17.42
N LEU A 125 -4.70 -3.63 16.68
CA LEU A 125 -3.43 -4.30 16.98
C LEU A 125 -2.69 -3.60 18.13
N SER A 126 -2.69 -2.26 18.14
CA SER A 126 -2.02 -1.42 19.13
C SER A 126 -2.64 -1.52 20.53
N GLU A 127 -3.97 -1.64 20.62
CA GLU A 127 -4.69 -1.78 21.89
C GLU A 127 -4.51 -3.15 22.53
N PHE A 128 -4.30 -4.19 21.71
CA PHE A 128 -4.22 -5.58 22.15
C PHE A 128 -2.80 -6.02 22.50
N VAL A 129 -1.81 -5.68 21.67
CA VAL A 129 -0.42 -6.09 21.87
C VAL A 129 0.32 -5.01 22.67
N ARG A 130 0.10 -5.03 23.98
CA ARG A 130 0.70 -4.09 24.94
C ARG A 130 2.05 -4.58 25.46
N SER A 131 2.31 -5.89 25.39
CA SER A 131 3.53 -6.50 25.93
C SER A 131 4.26 -7.34 24.89
N ALA A 132 5.59 -7.33 24.95
CA ALA A 132 6.43 -8.19 24.12
C ALA A 132 6.13 -9.69 24.29
N LYS A 133 5.58 -10.12 25.44
CA LYS A 133 5.16 -11.53 25.64
C LYS A 133 4.09 -11.97 24.65
N GLN A 134 3.25 -11.03 24.18
CA GLN A 134 2.15 -11.29 23.25
C GLN A 134 2.60 -11.32 21.77
N LEU A 135 3.83 -10.89 21.46
CA LEU A 135 4.43 -11.02 20.13
C LEU A 135 4.97 -12.43 19.85
N SER A 136 4.96 -13.29 20.88
CA SER A 136 5.53 -14.63 20.79
C SER A 136 4.63 -15.59 20.02
N LEU A 137 5.21 -16.35 19.09
CA LEU A 137 4.51 -17.40 18.33
C LEU A 137 4.28 -18.71 19.11
N ARG A 138 4.46 -18.71 20.44
CA ARG A 138 4.25 -19.89 21.31
C ARG A 138 2.77 -20.23 21.55
N ASP A 139 1.88 -19.48 20.94
CA ASP A 139 0.44 -19.71 20.99
C ASP A 139 -0.07 -20.41 19.73
N THR A 140 -1.32 -20.87 19.76
CA THR A 140 -2.02 -21.43 18.59
C THR A 140 -2.53 -20.33 17.65
N GLY A 141 -1.88 -19.17 17.62
CA GLY A 141 -2.22 -18.08 16.72
C GLY A 141 -1.72 -18.35 15.31
N ASP A 142 -2.47 -17.83 14.35
CA ASP A 142 -2.12 -17.85 12.94
C ASP A 142 -0.93 -16.91 12.70
N PHE A 143 -0.09 -17.27 11.73
CA PHE A 143 1.05 -16.49 11.29
C PHE A 143 1.27 -16.75 9.80
N VAL A 144 2.09 -15.94 9.15
CA VAL A 144 2.55 -16.20 7.78
C VAL A 144 4.07 -16.07 7.75
N LEU A 145 4.72 -16.86 6.89
CA LEU A 145 6.14 -16.67 6.60
C LEU A 145 6.29 -15.84 5.33
N LEU A 146 7.12 -14.81 5.43
CA LEU A 146 7.51 -13.95 4.32
C LEU A 146 8.99 -14.17 4.05
N GLU A 147 9.30 -14.84 2.95
CA GLU A 147 10.67 -15.06 2.49
C GLU A 147 11.06 -13.98 1.50
N TYR A 148 12.09 -13.20 1.79
CA TYR A 148 12.54 -12.14 0.89
C TYR A 148 13.41 -12.72 -0.22
N SER A 149 13.07 -12.39 -1.46
CA SER A 149 13.89 -12.75 -2.63
C SER A 149 15.20 -11.95 -2.70
N GLU A 150 15.18 -10.72 -2.19
CA GLU A 150 16.36 -9.87 -2.08
C GLU A 150 17.28 -10.36 -0.96
N GLU A 151 18.59 -10.47 -1.25
CA GLU A 151 19.57 -10.80 -0.21
C GLU A 151 19.62 -9.69 0.85
N HIS A 152 19.67 -8.43 0.44
CA HIS A 152 19.73 -7.30 1.37
C HIS A 152 18.64 -6.29 1.03
N PRO A 153 17.39 -6.51 1.51
CA PRO A 153 16.33 -5.54 1.31
C PRO A 153 16.73 -4.18 1.89
N PRO A 154 16.51 -3.06 1.17
CA PRO A 154 16.88 -1.72 1.64
C PRO A 154 16.30 -1.37 3.00
N ILE A 155 15.06 -1.79 3.26
CA ILE A 155 14.37 -1.55 4.53
C ILE A 155 13.64 -2.82 4.98
N VAL A 156 13.85 -3.22 6.24
CA VAL A 156 13.23 -4.39 6.85
C VAL A 156 12.45 -3.98 8.11
N SER A 157 11.30 -4.60 8.34
CA SER A 157 10.49 -4.34 9.53
C SER A 157 11.08 -5.00 10.78
N ASN A 158 11.19 -4.22 11.86
CA ASN A 158 11.58 -4.71 13.17
C ASN A 158 10.44 -5.40 13.93
N ILE A 159 10.80 -6.13 14.98
CA ILE A 159 9.86 -6.86 15.84
C ILE A 159 8.79 -5.92 16.38
N GLY A 160 7.52 -6.27 16.16
CA GLY A 160 6.37 -5.51 16.63
C GLY A 160 5.89 -4.41 15.68
N MET A 161 6.56 -4.16 14.56
CA MET A 161 6.03 -3.31 13.51
C MET A 161 4.87 -3.99 12.77
N GLY A 162 3.85 -3.21 12.42
CA GLY A 162 2.73 -3.68 11.61
C GLY A 162 3.08 -3.71 10.12
N SER A 163 2.50 -4.67 9.43
CA SER A 163 2.43 -4.72 7.96
C SER A 163 1.09 -5.32 7.58
N MET A 164 0.60 -4.97 6.40
CA MET A 164 -0.67 -5.47 5.86
C MET A 164 -0.38 -6.27 4.61
N VAL A 165 -1.07 -7.41 4.46
CA VAL A 165 -1.17 -8.09 3.18
C VAL A 165 -2.41 -7.53 2.48
N VAL A 166 -2.23 -6.94 1.31
CA VAL A 166 -3.28 -6.26 0.55
C VAL A 166 -3.45 -6.94 -0.79
N ASN A 167 -4.68 -7.26 -1.15
CA ASN A 167 -5.05 -7.82 -2.43
C ASN A 167 -5.61 -6.69 -3.30
N TYR A 168 -4.75 -6.09 -4.13
CA TYR A 168 -5.15 -5.04 -5.06
C TYR A 168 -5.85 -5.66 -6.25
N TYR A 169 -7.09 -5.27 -6.49
CA TYR A 169 -7.85 -5.62 -7.70
C TYR A 169 -8.19 -4.36 -8.45
N ARG A 170 -7.87 -4.29 -9.76
CA ARG A 170 -8.33 -3.18 -10.60
C ARG A 170 -9.59 -3.60 -11.34
N LYS A 171 -10.64 -2.77 -11.23
CA LYS A 171 -11.88 -2.97 -11.98
C LYS A 171 -11.62 -2.99 -13.48
N GLU A 172 -12.33 -3.85 -14.19
CA GLU A 172 -12.35 -3.83 -15.66
C GLU A 172 -13.07 -2.58 -16.17
N ASP A 173 -14.26 -2.33 -15.62
CA ASP A 173 -15.13 -1.21 -15.98
C ASP A 173 -15.68 -0.49 -14.72
N PRO A 174 -16.17 0.75 -14.83
CA PRO A 174 -16.75 1.48 -13.69
C PRO A 174 -17.94 0.77 -13.01
N GLN A 175 -18.62 -0.14 -13.72
CA GLN A 175 -19.76 -0.91 -13.20
C GLN A 175 -19.35 -2.26 -12.58
N ASP A 176 -18.06 -2.58 -12.58
CA ASP A 176 -17.55 -3.81 -11.99
C ASP A 176 -17.67 -3.77 -10.46
N MET A 177 -18.42 -4.73 -9.93
CA MET A 177 -18.68 -4.91 -8.50
C MET A 177 -17.90 -6.09 -7.90
N PHE A 178 -16.96 -6.66 -8.66
CA PHE A 178 -16.13 -7.76 -8.19
C PHE A 178 -15.21 -7.31 -7.04
N VAL A 179 -15.17 -8.13 -5.99
CA VAL A 179 -14.26 -7.96 -4.87
C VAL A 179 -13.51 -9.27 -4.65
N PRO A 180 -12.17 -9.28 -4.75
CA PRO A 180 -11.39 -10.50 -4.63
C PRO A 180 -11.56 -11.10 -3.24
N LYS A 181 -11.91 -12.40 -3.19
CA LYS A 181 -11.91 -13.18 -1.96
C LYS A 181 -10.63 -14.00 -1.91
N SER A 182 -9.77 -13.72 -0.95
CA SER A 182 -8.55 -14.47 -0.68
C SER A 182 -8.55 -14.97 0.77
N GLU A 183 -7.87 -16.09 1.01
CA GLU A 183 -7.72 -16.64 2.35
C GLU A 183 -6.92 -15.70 3.28
N THR A 184 -5.96 -14.98 2.71
CA THR A 184 -5.07 -14.06 3.43
C THR A 184 -5.12 -12.65 2.81
N GLY A 185 -5.08 -11.65 3.68
CA GLY A 185 -5.00 -10.25 3.30
C GLY A 185 -6.35 -9.55 3.20
N VAL A 186 -6.30 -8.23 3.05
CA VAL A 186 -7.48 -7.37 2.91
C VAL A 186 -7.67 -7.00 1.43
N PRO A 187 -8.89 -7.11 0.88
CA PRO A 187 -9.15 -6.66 -0.49
C PRO A 187 -9.08 -5.13 -0.57
N PHE A 188 -8.47 -4.64 -1.66
CA PHE A 188 -8.43 -3.23 -2.00
C PHE A 188 -8.79 -3.07 -3.47
N VAL A 189 -9.94 -2.47 -3.74
CA VAL A 189 -10.44 -2.28 -5.10
C VAL A 189 -9.94 -0.93 -5.62
N LEU A 190 -9.24 -0.97 -6.74
CA LEU A 190 -8.77 0.17 -7.52
C LEU A 190 -9.81 0.49 -8.60
N GLU A 191 -10.17 1.77 -8.72
CA GLU A 191 -10.93 2.23 -9.87
C GLU A 191 -10.08 2.18 -11.15
N THR A 192 -10.71 2.21 -12.32
CA THR A 192 -10.02 2.18 -13.62
C THR A 192 -9.04 3.36 -13.80
N THR A 193 -9.33 4.49 -13.16
CA THR A 193 -8.52 5.71 -13.19
C THR A 193 -7.53 5.84 -12.03
N ASP A 194 -7.50 4.89 -11.09
CA ASP A 194 -6.64 4.98 -9.91
C ASP A 194 -5.17 4.69 -10.27
N ALA A 195 -4.26 5.45 -9.64
CA ALA A 195 -2.83 5.20 -9.76
C ALA A 195 -2.45 3.80 -9.27
N SER A 196 -1.44 3.20 -9.90
CA SER A 196 -0.90 1.92 -9.44
C SER A 196 -0.34 2.03 -8.02
N PRO A 197 -0.58 1.02 -7.15
CA PRO A 197 0.03 0.96 -5.83
C PRO A 197 1.55 0.74 -5.87
N PHE A 198 2.10 0.35 -7.03
CA PHE A 198 3.54 0.09 -7.25
C PHE A 198 4.26 1.26 -7.92
N MET A 199 3.76 2.49 -7.74
CA MET A 199 4.34 3.72 -8.31
C MET A 199 4.53 3.59 -9.83
N ASN A 200 5.72 3.90 -10.35
CA ASN A 200 6.05 3.81 -11.78
C ASN A 200 6.68 2.46 -12.16
N PHE A 201 6.80 1.51 -11.21
CA PHE A 201 7.57 0.28 -11.39
C PHE A 201 6.70 -0.94 -11.70
N GLY A 202 5.40 -0.82 -11.57
CA GLY A 202 4.46 -1.90 -11.87
C GLY A 202 3.04 -1.36 -11.97
N ASN A 203 2.19 -2.10 -12.67
CA ASN A 203 0.77 -1.79 -12.83
C ASN A 203 -0.07 -3.00 -12.43
N VAL A 204 -1.30 -2.73 -11.97
CA VAL A 204 -2.31 -3.78 -11.76
C VAL A 204 -3.25 -3.69 -12.94
N GLU A 205 -3.21 -4.63 -13.87
CA GLU A 205 -4.03 -4.54 -15.09
C GLU A 205 -5.53 -4.64 -14.77
N PRO A 206 -6.43 -4.07 -15.60
CA PRO A 206 -7.87 -4.23 -15.42
C PRO A 206 -8.26 -5.72 -15.33
N GLY A 207 -9.08 -6.09 -14.35
CA GLY A 207 -9.45 -7.48 -14.05
C GLY A 207 -8.38 -8.28 -13.30
N GLN A 208 -7.18 -7.73 -13.11
CA GLN A 208 -6.09 -8.41 -12.42
C GLN A 208 -6.16 -8.18 -10.91
N THR A 209 -5.84 -9.24 -10.15
CA THR A 209 -5.56 -9.15 -8.71
C THR A 209 -4.07 -9.38 -8.44
N ILE A 210 -3.42 -8.46 -7.73
CA ILE A 210 -2.04 -8.60 -7.24
C ILE A 210 -2.03 -8.49 -5.72
N THR A 211 -1.46 -9.49 -5.06
CA THR A 211 -1.21 -9.45 -3.60
C THR A 211 0.12 -8.76 -3.31
N ALA A 212 0.13 -7.86 -2.33
CA ALA A 212 1.31 -7.11 -1.95
C ALA A 212 1.47 -7.00 -0.43
N LEU A 213 2.72 -6.97 0.00
CA LEU A 213 3.13 -6.47 1.31
C LEU A 213 3.03 -4.95 1.31
N TYR A 214 2.29 -4.41 2.27
CA TYR A 214 2.08 -2.99 2.44
C TYR A 214 2.48 -2.57 3.86
N ASN A 215 3.42 -1.64 3.96
CA ASN A 215 3.63 -0.85 5.18
C ASN A 215 4.11 0.56 4.81
N ASN A 216 4.38 1.39 5.82
CA ASN A 216 4.81 2.78 5.61
C ASN A 216 6.27 2.92 5.15
N LEU A 217 7.02 1.82 5.07
CA LEU A 217 8.44 1.82 4.69
C LEU A 217 8.67 1.22 3.31
N VAL A 218 7.99 0.12 3.00
CA VAL A 218 8.16 -0.66 1.79
C VAL A 218 6.83 -1.14 1.24
N ARG A 219 6.80 -1.30 -0.08
CA ARG A 219 5.77 -2.06 -0.80
C ARG A 219 6.45 -3.13 -1.62
N ALA A 220 5.88 -4.31 -1.68
CA ALA A 220 6.43 -5.37 -2.51
C ALA A 220 5.32 -6.32 -2.94
N PRO A 221 5.28 -6.78 -4.21
CA PRO A 221 4.41 -7.89 -4.58
C PRO A 221 4.82 -9.13 -3.79
N ILE A 222 3.84 -9.93 -3.38
CA ILE A 222 4.08 -11.20 -2.69
C ILE A 222 3.38 -12.34 -3.42
N PHE A 223 4.03 -13.49 -3.45
CA PHE A 223 3.59 -14.65 -4.20
C PHE A 223 3.42 -15.83 -3.26
N SER A 224 2.22 -16.41 -3.23
CA SER A 224 1.94 -17.58 -2.40
C SER A 224 2.75 -18.78 -2.88
N GLN A 225 3.32 -19.52 -1.95
CA GLN A 225 4.10 -20.73 -2.20
C GLN A 225 3.50 -21.93 -1.48
N ARG A 226 3.71 -23.12 -2.05
CA ARG A 226 3.38 -24.38 -1.38
C ARG A 226 4.41 -24.64 -0.27
N VAL A 227 3.93 -24.83 0.94
CA VAL A 227 4.75 -25.24 2.09
C VAL A 227 5.13 -26.72 1.93
N PRO A 228 6.44 -27.07 1.92
CA PRO A 228 6.87 -28.47 1.96
C PRO A 228 6.42 -29.16 3.25
N SER A 229 5.95 -30.40 3.17
CA SER A 229 5.49 -31.17 4.34
C SER A 229 6.63 -31.58 5.30
N THR A 230 7.87 -31.37 4.89
CA THR A 230 9.08 -31.61 5.69
C THR A 230 9.41 -30.47 6.63
N ASP A 231 8.83 -29.29 6.41
CA ASP A 231 9.30 -28.04 7.00
C ASP A 231 8.37 -27.62 8.14
N PHE A 232 8.99 -27.35 9.29
CA PHE A 232 8.30 -26.93 10.50
C PHE A 232 8.98 -25.72 11.12
N LEU A 233 8.20 -24.87 11.77
CA LEU A 233 8.73 -23.74 12.54
C LEU A 233 9.11 -24.21 13.95
N VAL A 234 10.42 -24.22 14.21
CA VAL A 234 10.96 -24.44 15.56
C VAL A 234 11.12 -23.10 16.28
N ILE A 235 10.51 -22.96 17.45
CA ILE A 235 10.57 -21.76 18.27
C ILE A 235 11.37 -22.05 19.53
N ARG A 236 12.48 -21.33 19.70
CA ARG A 236 13.26 -21.32 20.94
C ARG A 236 12.90 -20.11 21.78
N HIS A 237 12.48 -20.34 23.01
CA HIS A 237 12.22 -19.28 23.99
C HIS A 237 13.17 -19.42 25.17
N LYS A 238 14.05 -18.43 25.32
CA LYS A 238 14.96 -18.33 26.46
C LYS A 238 14.46 -17.22 27.39
N PHE A 239 14.19 -17.56 28.64
CA PHE A 239 13.84 -16.60 29.68
C PHE A 239 14.59 -16.98 30.95
N GLU A 240 15.35 -16.03 31.48
CA GLU A 240 16.28 -16.26 32.59
C GLU A 240 17.21 -17.46 32.28
N GLN A 241 17.17 -18.52 33.10
CA GLN A 241 17.97 -19.73 32.94
C GLN A 241 17.22 -20.85 32.22
N GLU A 242 15.93 -20.69 31.93
CA GLU A 242 15.13 -21.71 31.25
C GLU A 242 15.14 -21.54 29.73
N THR A 243 15.38 -22.65 29.02
CA THR A 243 15.19 -22.73 27.57
C THR A 243 14.04 -23.68 27.26
N LYS A 244 13.01 -23.17 26.57
CA LYS A 244 11.82 -23.92 26.17
C LYS A 244 11.75 -23.97 24.64
N TRP A 245 11.42 -25.13 24.11
CA TRP A 245 11.30 -25.37 22.68
C TRP A 245 9.84 -25.61 22.32
N TYR A 246 9.42 -25.14 21.16
CA TYR A 246 8.07 -25.36 20.62
C TYR A 246 8.18 -25.68 19.13
N LEU A 247 7.21 -26.43 18.62
CA LEU A 247 7.13 -26.82 17.21
C LEU A 247 5.76 -26.40 16.67
N LYS A 248 5.75 -25.81 15.46
CA LYS A 248 4.53 -25.41 14.75
C LYS A 248 4.60 -25.83 13.29
N GLU A 249 3.46 -26.22 12.76
CA GLU A 249 3.24 -26.29 11.32
C GLU A 249 3.20 -24.87 10.74
N ILE A 250 3.68 -24.74 9.50
CA ILE A 250 3.69 -23.48 8.76
C ILE A 250 2.38 -23.40 7.96
N PRO A 251 1.46 -22.48 8.29
CA PRO A 251 0.14 -22.44 7.64
C PRO A 251 0.20 -21.82 6.24
N SER A 252 1.06 -20.82 6.02
CA SER A 252 1.21 -20.15 4.73
C SER A 252 2.61 -19.58 4.57
N LEU A 253 3.15 -19.71 3.36
CA LEU A 253 4.45 -19.17 2.94
C LEU A 253 4.23 -18.27 1.73
N PHE A 254 4.86 -17.10 1.75
CA PHE A 254 4.90 -16.19 0.63
C PHE A 254 6.34 -15.79 0.35
N VAL A 255 6.66 -15.67 -0.94
CA VAL A 255 7.90 -15.03 -1.41
C VAL A 255 7.61 -13.56 -1.66
N VAL A 256 8.41 -12.69 -1.06
CA VAL A 256 8.40 -11.25 -1.26
C VAL A 256 9.30 -10.94 -2.45
N GLY A 257 8.74 -10.30 -3.48
CA GLY A 257 9.49 -9.81 -4.63
C GLY A 257 10.35 -8.59 -4.30
N GLN A 258 10.70 -7.83 -5.35
CA GLN A 258 11.43 -6.58 -5.20
C GLN A 258 10.73 -5.64 -4.24
N THR A 259 11.49 -5.08 -3.28
CA THR A 259 10.96 -4.11 -2.32
C THR A 259 11.12 -2.70 -2.87
N TYR A 260 10.00 -1.97 -2.91
CA TYR A 260 9.93 -0.58 -3.31
C TYR A 260 9.92 0.29 -2.04
N PRO A 261 10.99 1.06 -1.77
CA PRO A 261 11.03 1.93 -0.61
C PRO A 261 10.06 3.10 -0.79
N VAL A 262 9.23 3.33 0.23
CA VAL A 262 8.31 4.48 0.31
C VAL A 262 9.00 5.67 0.98
N GLN A 263 10.00 5.39 1.83
CA GLN A 263 10.79 6.38 2.53
C GLN A 263 12.25 6.32 2.05
N GLU A 264 12.88 7.48 1.91
CA GLU A 264 14.31 7.57 1.61
C GLU A 264 15.15 7.02 2.77
N VAL A 265 16.18 6.24 2.44
CA VAL A 265 17.15 5.73 3.42
C VAL A 265 18.23 6.80 3.61
N PRO A 266 18.42 7.33 4.83
CA PRO A 266 19.37 8.41 5.12
C PRO A 266 20.84 7.95 5.11
#